data_AF-A0A8H3QGC0-F1
#
_entry.id   AF-A0A8H3QGC0-F1
#
_cell.length_a   1.000
_cell.length_b   1.000
_cell.length_c   1.000
_cell.angle_alpha   90.00
_cell.angle_beta   90.00
_cell.angle_gamma   90.00
#
_symmetry.space_group_name_H-M   'P 1'
#
loop_
_entity.id
_entity.type
_entity.pdbx_description
1 polymer ?
#
loop_
_entity_poly.entity_id
_entity_poly.type
_entity_poly.pdbx_seq_one_letter_code
_entity_poly.pdbx_strand_id
1 'polypeptide(L)'
;MVGELYQRKTKVCNWQRKNGQKLMKEIIPDQITKIITSITSILLNIAFSYLKIWLPRILANLGRMSRLLGSFRQLLNICHITSHTDRYERKLAKDQMEKSDPTKRLIRSNNIWKLAIIDNIDFKEKGFKFGNIYDVTRDNSHATLRMVFQVHLPFDVKNSPEPVVELTTETPLFGTNENINDILMRFQQTIDELLGFEKINGELTYKKDFDADTIKCAILSKLNPGCLGPSPDVIILEPGANLNSDEEILRVAKMYKGDFSMDNILFWTLLQMKLFIAG
;
A
#
# COMPACT_ATOMS: atom_id res chain seq x y z
N MET A 1 34.79 -36.12 -19.10
CA MET A 1 33.98 -36.23 -17.85
C MET A 1 32.46 -36.20 -18.09
N VAL A 2 31.83 -35.05 -18.38
CA VAL A 2 30.34 -34.93 -18.42
C VAL A 2 29.68 -35.85 -19.46
N GLY A 3 30.24 -35.94 -20.67
CA GLY A 3 29.74 -36.85 -21.71
C GLY A 3 29.77 -38.32 -21.28
N GLU A 4 30.79 -38.75 -20.55
CA GLU A 4 30.90 -40.13 -20.05
C GLU A 4 29.90 -40.43 -18.92
N LEU A 5 29.61 -39.45 -18.05
CA LEU A 5 28.54 -39.57 -17.06
C LEU A 5 27.18 -39.73 -17.75
N TYR A 6 26.94 -38.99 -18.84
CA TYR A 6 25.70 -39.13 -19.63
C TYR A 6 25.64 -40.48 -20.35
N GLN A 7 26.75 -40.95 -20.94
CA GLN A 7 26.87 -42.29 -21.53
C GLN A 7 26.60 -43.40 -20.49
N ARG A 8 27.20 -43.32 -19.29
CA ARG A 8 26.95 -44.26 -18.19
C ARG A 8 25.48 -44.24 -17.76
N LYS A 9 24.88 -43.05 -17.59
CA LYS A 9 23.46 -42.90 -17.23
C LYS A 9 22.53 -43.50 -18.28
N THR A 10 22.78 -43.25 -19.57
CA THR A 10 21.97 -43.84 -20.66
C THR A 10 22.14 -45.35 -20.76
N LYS A 11 23.34 -45.90 -20.52
CA LYS A 11 23.55 -47.36 -20.43
C LYS A 11 22.69 -48.00 -19.33
N VAL A 12 22.64 -47.40 -18.13
CA VAL A 12 21.77 -47.87 -17.03
C VAL A 12 20.28 -47.76 -17.40
N CYS A 13 19.85 -46.62 -17.94
CA CYS A 13 18.45 -46.43 -18.35
C CYS A 13 18.03 -47.36 -19.50
N ASN A 14 18.91 -47.69 -20.44
CA ASN A 14 18.61 -48.60 -21.54
C ASN A 14 18.62 -50.08 -21.07
N TRP A 15 19.46 -50.45 -20.11
CA TRP A 15 19.39 -51.77 -19.45
C TRP A 15 18.03 -51.96 -18.75
N GLN A 16 17.57 -50.98 -17.98
CA GLN A 16 16.24 -50.99 -17.35
C GLN A 16 15.09 -51.05 -18.40
N ARG A 17 15.24 -50.36 -19.54
CA ARG A 17 14.25 -50.38 -20.63
C ARG A 17 14.19 -51.72 -21.37
N LYS A 18 15.33 -52.39 -21.56
CA LYS A 18 15.41 -53.72 -22.18
C LYS A 18 14.61 -54.74 -21.38
N ASN A 19 14.72 -54.71 -20.05
CA ASN A 19 13.96 -55.58 -19.14
C ASN A 19 12.45 -55.31 -19.16
N GLY A 20 12.01 -54.14 -19.65
CA GLY A 20 10.60 -53.74 -19.76
C GLY A 20 10.09 -53.59 -21.20
N GLN A 21 10.74 -54.25 -22.17
CA GLN A 21 10.38 -54.27 -23.61
C GLN A 21 10.16 -52.87 -24.24
N LYS A 22 10.85 -51.83 -23.76
CA LYS A 22 10.71 -50.45 -24.26
C LYS A 22 11.87 -50.04 -25.14
N LEU A 23 11.57 -49.31 -26.21
CA LEU A 23 12.57 -48.75 -27.13
C LEU A 23 13.70 -48.03 -26.36
N MET A 24 14.93 -48.37 -26.73
CA MET A 24 16.13 -47.76 -26.17
C MET A 24 16.21 -46.28 -26.55
N LYS A 25 16.76 -45.45 -25.66
CA LYS A 25 17.07 -44.06 -25.99
C LYS A 25 18.45 -43.99 -26.64
N GLU A 26 18.50 -43.42 -27.83
CA GLU A 26 19.75 -42.92 -28.40
C GLU A 26 20.18 -41.63 -27.68
N ILE A 27 21.47 -41.32 -27.80
CA ILE A 27 22.06 -40.11 -27.23
C ILE A 27 22.19 -39.08 -28.34
N ILE A 28 21.32 -38.07 -28.32
CA ILE A 28 21.38 -36.94 -29.25
C ILE A 28 22.59 -36.06 -28.83
N PRO A 29 23.69 -35.99 -29.60
CA PRO A 29 24.92 -35.33 -29.14
C PRO A 29 24.75 -33.81 -28.96
N ASP A 30 23.89 -33.21 -29.78
CA ASP A 30 23.47 -31.81 -29.69
C ASP A 30 22.87 -31.45 -28.31
N GLN A 31 22.10 -32.34 -27.68
CA GLN A 31 21.54 -32.10 -26.35
C GLN A 31 22.64 -32.07 -25.28
N ILE A 32 23.63 -32.97 -25.36
CA ILE A 32 24.79 -32.95 -24.46
C ILE A 32 25.61 -31.67 -24.69
N THR A 33 25.83 -31.28 -25.95
CA THR A 33 26.57 -30.06 -26.31
C THR A 33 25.89 -28.80 -25.76
N LYS A 34 24.56 -28.70 -25.87
CA LYS A 34 23.76 -27.60 -25.30
C LYS A 34 23.84 -27.55 -23.77
N ILE A 35 23.79 -28.71 -23.10
CA ILE A 35 23.93 -28.79 -21.63
C ILE A 35 25.34 -28.37 -21.19
N ILE A 36 26.40 -28.87 -21.85
CA ILE A 36 27.78 -28.52 -21.52
C ILE A 36 28.03 -27.03 -21.76
N THR A 37 27.61 -26.50 -22.93
CA THR A 37 27.74 -25.06 -23.25
C THR A 37 27.04 -24.19 -22.20
N SER A 38 25.84 -24.58 -21.77
CA SER A 38 25.11 -23.89 -20.70
C SER A 38 25.89 -23.89 -19.37
N ILE A 39 26.38 -25.05 -18.91
CA ILE A 39 27.16 -25.15 -17.66
C ILE A 39 28.47 -24.34 -17.75
N THR A 40 29.23 -24.49 -18.85
CA THR A 40 30.48 -23.73 -19.08
C THR A 40 30.22 -22.22 -19.10
N SER A 41 29.12 -21.77 -19.71
CA SER A 41 28.77 -20.34 -19.76
C SER A 41 28.35 -19.75 -18.40
N ILE A 42 27.75 -20.57 -17.51
CA ILE A 42 27.47 -20.18 -16.12
C ILE A 42 28.79 -20.06 -15.34
N LEU A 43 29.69 -21.04 -15.47
CA LEU A 43 31.01 -21.01 -14.83
C LEU A 43 31.86 -19.82 -15.31
N LEU A 44 31.84 -19.50 -16.61
CA LEU A 44 32.50 -18.30 -17.15
C LEU A 44 31.95 -17.00 -16.54
N ASN A 45 30.63 -16.92 -16.32
CA ASN A 45 29.99 -15.75 -15.70
C ASN A 45 30.43 -15.56 -14.23
N ILE A 46 30.57 -16.66 -13.49
CA ILE A 46 31.03 -16.65 -12.10
C ILE A 46 32.51 -16.24 -12.03
N ALA A 47 33.34 -16.74 -12.96
CA ALA A 47 34.76 -16.39 -13.05
C ALA A 47 35.02 -14.95 -13.53
N PHE A 48 34.18 -14.42 -14.44
CA PHE A 48 34.37 -13.12 -15.10
C PHE A 48 33.18 -12.19 -14.90
N SER A 49 32.88 -11.89 -13.63
CA SER A 49 31.74 -11.08 -13.17
C SER A 49 31.62 -9.67 -13.78
N TYR A 50 32.71 -9.12 -14.33
CA TYR A 50 32.72 -7.83 -15.03
C TYR A 50 31.91 -7.83 -16.33
N LEU A 51 31.61 -8.99 -16.92
CA LEU A 51 30.89 -9.09 -18.20
C LEU A 51 29.39 -8.73 -18.12
N LYS A 52 28.81 -8.67 -16.91
CA LYS A 52 27.49 -8.10 -16.46
C LYS A 52 26.18 -8.42 -17.22
N ILE A 53 26.19 -8.70 -18.51
CA ILE A 53 25.02 -8.66 -19.40
C ILE A 53 24.21 -9.97 -19.38
N TRP A 54 24.87 -11.10 -19.16
CA TRP A 54 24.30 -12.41 -19.53
C TRP A 54 23.61 -13.14 -18.37
N LEU A 55 24.16 -13.12 -17.16
CA LEU A 55 23.58 -13.82 -16.01
C LEU A 55 22.17 -13.30 -15.64
N PRO A 56 21.91 -11.98 -15.49
CA PRO A 56 20.58 -11.50 -15.13
C PRO A 56 19.51 -11.89 -16.17
N ARG A 57 19.88 -11.89 -17.46
CA ARG A 57 19.00 -12.24 -18.57
C ARG A 57 18.64 -13.74 -18.57
N ILE A 58 19.56 -14.61 -18.18
CA ILE A 58 19.30 -16.04 -18.00
C ILE A 58 18.47 -16.31 -16.74
N LEU A 59 18.79 -15.69 -15.61
CA LEU A 59 18.00 -15.83 -14.37
C LEU A 59 16.56 -15.34 -14.58
N ALA A 60 16.34 -14.24 -15.31
CA ALA A 60 15.01 -13.75 -15.67
C ALA A 60 14.25 -14.72 -16.60
N ASN A 61 14.92 -15.31 -17.60
CA ASN A 61 14.31 -16.29 -18.50
C ASN A 61 13.96 -17.61 -17.78
N LEU A 62 14.80 -18.07 -16.85
CA LEU A 62 14.51 -19.23 -16.00
C LEU A 62 13.35 -18.96 -15.04
N GLY A 63 13.31 -17.77 -14.43
CA GLY A 63 12.19 -17.34 -13.56
C GLY A 63 10.84 -17.26 -14.29
N ARG A 64 10.85 -16.93 -15.59
CA ARG A 64 9.64 -16.93 -16.45
C ARG A 64 9.14 -18.33 -16.81
N MET A 65 9.95 -19.37 -16.67
CA MET A 65 9.52 -20.76 -16.90
C MET A 65 8.91 -21.36 -15.62
N SER A 66 7.60 -21.19 -15.44
CA SER A 66 6.84 -21.68 -14.27
C SER A 66 7.13 -23.14 -13.90
N ARG A 67 7.30 -24.02 -14.89
CA ARG A 67 7.63 -25.46 -14.72
C ARG A 67 9.03 -25.73 -14.14
N LEU A 68 9.93 -24.75 -14.16
CA LEU A 68 11.31 -24.83 -13.64
C LEU A 68 11.53 -23.95 -12.39
N LEU A 69 10.63 -23.00 -12.12
CA LEU A 69 10.72 -22.04 -11.02
C LEU A 69 10.97 -22.70 -9.65
N GLY A 70 10.36 -23.85 -9.37
CA GLY A 70 10.58 -24.61 -8.14
C GLY A 70 12.01 -25.11 -7.98
N SER A 71 12.54 -25.81 -9.00
CA SER A 71 13.92 -26.30 -9.02
C SER A 71 14.94 -25.15 -9.04
N PHE A 72 14.62 -24.05 -9.72
CA PHE A 72 15.44 -22.84 -9.73
C PHE A 72 15.51 -22.17 -8.35
N ARG A 73 14.38 -22.02 -7.65
CA ARG A 73 14.35 -21.52 -6.27
C ARG A 73 15.08 -22.45 -5.30
N GLN A 74 14.98 -23.76 -5.49
CA GLN A 74 15.74 -24.75 -4.71
C GLN A 74 17.25 -24.58 -4.93
N LEU A 75 17.72 -24.39 -6.18
CA LEU A 75 19.11 -24.10 -6.49
C LEU A 75 19.59 -22.80 -5.83
N LEU A 76 18.83 -21.70 -5.95
CA LEU A 76 19.18 -20.42 -5.33
C LEU A 76 19.26 -20.50 -3.79
N ASN A 77 18.44 -21.34 -3.16
CA ASN A 77 18.49 -21.61 -1.73
C ASN A 77 19.74 -22.45 -1.35
N ILE A 78 20.06 -23.50 -2.10
CA ILE A 78 21.25 -24.34 -1.88
C ILE A 78 22.54 -23.53 -2.06
N CYS A 79 22.57 -22.61 -3.02
CA CYS A 79 23.67 -21.67 -3.22
C CYS A 79 23.66 -20.47 -2.24
N HIS A 80 22.73 -20.43 -1.27
CA HIS A 80 22.51 -19.33 -0.31
C HIS A 80 22.29 -17.93 -0.92
N ILE A 81 22.03 -17.84 -2.23
CA ILE A 81 21.85 -16.58 -2.97
C ILE A 81 20.63 -15.82 -2.46
N THR A 82 19.53 -16.52 -2.16
CA THR A 82 18.35 -15.93 -1.53
C THR A 82 18.70 -15.32 -0.18
N SER A 83 19.30 -16.08 0.73
CA SER A 83 19.69 -15.61 2.07
C SER A 83 20.68 -14.43 2.04
N HIS A 84 21.57 -14.37 1.05
CA HIS A 84 22.47 -13.24 0.85
C HIS A 84 21.72 -11.99 0.34
N THR A 85 20.87 -12.16 -0.67
CA THR A 85 20.07 -11.07 -1.26
C THR A 85 19.12 -10.50 -0.22
N ASP A 86 18.35 -11.34 0.47
CA ASP A 86 17.52 -10.99 1.63
C ASP A 86 18.26 -10.14 2.67
N ARG A 87 19.50 -10.53 3.02
CA ARG A 87 20.32 -9.79 4.00
C ARG A 87 20.76 -8.43 3.46
N TYR A 88 21.09 -8.36 2.17
CA TYR A 88 21.46 -7.11 1.50
C TYR A 88 20.27 -6.14 1.43
N GLU A 89 19.10 -6.60 0.97
CA GLU A 89 17.88 -5.79 0.93
C GLU A 89 17.46 -5.30 2.33
N ARG A 90 17.53 -6.17 3.35
CA ARG A 90 17.28 -5.76 4.75
C ARG A 90 18.26 -4.70 5.24
N LYS A 91 19.55 -4.80 4.88
CA LYS A 91 20.53 -3.76 5.21
C LYS A 91 20.20 -2.46 4.46
N LEU A 92 19.92 -2.53 3.16
CA LEU A 92 19.59 -1.37 2.35
C LEU A 92 18.34 -0.65 2.86
N ALA A 93 17.28 -1.39 3.19
CA ALA A 93 16.06 -0.86 3.79
C ALA A 93 16.34 -0.21 5.16
N LYS A 94 17.14 -0.84 6.03
CA LYS A 94 17.57 -0.25 7.30
C LYS A 94 18.38 1.04 7.08
N ASP A 95 19.40 0.97 6.23
CA ASP A 95 20.28 2.10 5.86
C ASP A 95 19.49 3.26 5.19
N GLN A 96 18.31 2.98 4.61
CA GLN A 96 17.37 3.97 4.10
C GLN A 96 16.47 4.54 5.22
N MET A 97 15.90 3.69 6.08
CA MET A 97 15.07 4.12 7.22
C MET A 97 15.84 5.04 8.18
N GLU A 98 17.06 4.66 8.58
CA GLU A 98 17.92 5.46 9.46
C GLU A 98 18.37 6.81 8.85
N LYS A 99 18.17 7.02 7.54
CA LYS A 99 18.48 8.27 6.84
C LYS A 99 17.23 9.00 6.33
N SER A 100 16.06 8.37 6.44
CA SER A 100 14.80 8.98 6.01
C SER A 100 14.29 9.92 7.10
N ASP A 101 13.85 11.10 6.68
CA ASP A 101 13.17 12.06 7.54
C ASP A 101 11.82 12.35 6.88
N PRO A 102 10.71 11.84 7.41
CA PRO A 102 9.41 12.01 6.79
C PRO A 102 8.91 13.47 6.90
N THR A 103 9.42 14.27 7.85
CA THR A 103 9.03 15.68 7.99
C THR A 103 9.49 16.52 6.80
N LYS A 104 10.59 16.13 6.12
CA LYS A 104 11.04 16.78 4.86
C LYS A 104 10.05 16.65 3.70
N ARG A 105 9.06 15.76 3.79
CA ARG A 105 7.96 15.67 2.80
C ARG A 105 6.82 16.67 3.08
N LEU A 106 6.76 17.25 4.29
CA LEU A 106 5.70 18.19 4.66
C LEU A 106 5.88 19.52 3.92
N ILE A 107 4.87 19.91 3.15
CA ILE A 107 4.92 21.11 2.31
C ILE A 107 4.61 22.32 3.19
N ARG A 108 5.47 23.35 3.17
CA ARG A 108 5.40 24.52 4.07
C ARG A 108 4.72 25.75 3.44
N SER A 109 3.81 25.54 2.47
CA SER A 109 3.01 26.61 1.86
C SER A 109 1.80 26.98 2.74
N ASN A 110 1.33 28.23 2.61
CA ASN A 110 0.12 28.72 3.30
C ASN A 110 -1.17 28.08 2.77
N ASN A 111 -1.25 27.82 1.46
CA ASN A 111 -2.49 27.39 0.78
C ASN A 111 -2.66 25.87 0.79
N ILE A 112 -2.33 25.23 1.90
CA ILE A 112 -2.37 23.77 2.09
C ILE A 112 -3.09 23.47 3.41
N TRP A 113 -4.23 22.82 3.30
CA TRP A 113 -4.93 22.25 4.44
C TRP A 113 -4.23 20.96 4.88
N LYS A 114 -4.09 20.78 6.20
CA LYS A 114 -3.35 19.65 6.80
C LYS A 114 -4.20 18.96 7.84
N LEU A 115 -4.72 17.78 7.48
CA LEU A 115 -5.45 16.92 8.41
C LEU A 115 -4.47 15.92 9.03
N ALA A 116 -4.21 16.08 10.33
CA ALA A 116 -3.30 15.23 11.10
C ALA A 116 -4.07 14.11 11.83
N ILE A 117 -3.92 12.86 11.36
CA ILE A 117 -4.57 11.67 11.92
C ILE A 117 -3.63 10.95 12.90
N ILE A 118 -4.21 10.40 13.95
CA ILE A 118 -3.55 9.62 15.01
C ILE A 118 -4.45 8.41 15.17
N ASP A 119 -3.88 7.21 15.10
CA ASP A 119 -4.63 5.96 15.12
C ASP A 119 -3.78 4.85 15.76
N ASN A 120 -4.44 3.85 16.35
CA ASN A 120 -3.79 2.66 16.90
C ASN A 120 -3.94 1.51 15.90
N ILE A 121 -2.84 1.11 15.26
CA ILE A 121 -2.86 -0.07 14.38
C ILE A 121 -2.52 -1.33 15.18
N ASP A 122 -3.50 -2.24 15.23
CA ASP A 122 -3.41 -3.56 15.83
C ASP A 122 -3.05 -4.62 14.78
N PHE A 123 -1.81 -5.11 14.80
CA PHE A 123 -1.39 -6.16 13.87
C PHE A 123 -1.64 -7.57 14.43
N LYS A 124 -2.44 -8.39 13.72
CA LYS A 124 -2.79 -9.77 14.14
C LYS A 124 -1.67 -10.81 13.93
N GLU A 125 -0.47 -10.42 13.49
CA GLU A 125 0.64 -11.35 13.24
C GLU A 125 1.52 -11.52 14.50
N LYS A 126 1.48 -12.71 15.10
CA LYS A 126 2.15 -13.07 16.38
C LYS A 126 3.69 -13.01 16.38
N GLY A 127 4.34 -12.54 15.33
CA GLY A 127 5.80 -12.58 15.23
C GLY A 127 6.31 -12.17 13.87
N PHE A 128 6.55 -10.88 13.70
CA PHE A 128 7.21 -10.35 12.52
C PHE A 128 8.68 -10.78 12.48
N LYS A 129 9.12 -11.29 11.33
CA LYS A 129 10.49 -11.82 11.20
C LYS A 129 11.58 -10.75 11.13
N PHE A 130 11.19 -9.50 10.88
CA PHE A 130 12.08 -8.36 10.61
C PHE A 130 11.58 -7.09 11.32
N GLY A 131 12.44 -6.08 11.44
CA GLY A 131 12.20 -4.88 12.25
C GLY A 131 11.00 -4.04 11.81
N ASN A 132 10.42 -3.32 12.78
CA ASN A 132 9.18 -2.53 12.67
C ASN A 132 9.32 -1.27 13.53
N ILE A 133 8.36 -0.34 13.38
CA ILE A 133 8.06 0.77 14.29
C ILE A 133 7.39 0.30 15.60
N TYR A 134 7.76 -0.89 16.11
CA TYR A 134 7.02 -1.63 17.15
C TYR A 134 7.81 -1.68 18.47
N ASP A 135 7.13 -1.54 19.62
CA ASP A 135 7.76 -1.76 20.94
C ASP A 135 7.91 -3.26 21.21
N VAL A 136 9.10 -3.78 20.94
CA VAL A 136 9.45 -5.22 21.12
C VAL A 136 9.47 -5.62 22.62
N THR A 137 9.34 -4.68 23.56
CA THR A 137 9.45 -4.98 25.01
C THR A 137 8.14 -5.43 25.67
N ARG A 138 7.01 -5.42 24.96
CA ARG A 138 5.67 -5.54 25.58
C ARG A 138 4.78 -6.71 25.13
N ASP A 139 5.30 -7.64 24.32
CA ASP A 139 4.55 -8.80 23.76
C ASP A 139 3.25 -8.46 22.99
N ASN A 140 3.03 -7.18 22.67
CA ASN A 140 1.84 -6.71 21.98
C ASN A 140 2.18 -5.88 20.73
N SER A 141 1.32 -5.98 19.72
CA SER A 141 1.59 -5.58 18.34
C SER A 141 0.82 -4.30 17.94
N HIS A 142 0.73 -3.36 18.88
CA HIS A 142 0.11 -2.05 18.69
C HIS A 142 1.15 -1.02 18.24
N ALA A 143 0.81 -0.19 17.26
CA ALA A 143 1.64 0.92 16.82
C ALA A 143 0.81 2.19 16.64
N THR A 144 1.20 3.27 17.33
CA THR A 144 0.57 4.59 17.16
C THR A 144 0.97 5.20 15.83
N LEU A 145 0.09 5.06 14.85
CA LEU A 145 0.27 5.64 13.53
C LEU A 145 0.10 7.16 13.60
N ARG A 146 1.01 7.87 12.93
CA ARG A 146 0.93 9.31 12.71
C ARG A 146 0.90 9.59 11.21
N MET A 147 -0.25 10.04 10.69
CA MET A 147 -0.44 10.39 9.28
C MET A 147 -0.84 11.86 9.11
N VAL A 148 -0.36 12.47 8.02
CA VAL A 148 -0.80 13.80 7.55
C VAL A 148 -1.33 13.65 6.14
N PHE A 149 -2.54 14.15 5.93
CA PHE A 149 -3.13 14.38 4.62
C PHE A 149 -2.97 15.86 4.27
N GLN A 150 -2.25 16.17 3.20
CA GLN A 150 -2.06 17.54 2.73
C GLN A 150 -2.90 17.78 1.46
N VAL A 151 -3.79 18.76 1.49
CA VAL A 151 -4.63 19.15 0.33
C VAL A 151 -4.29 20.58 -0.06
N HIS A 152 -3.93 20.80 -1.33
CA HIS A 152 -3.86 22.14 -1.89
C HIS A 152 -5.25 22.76 -1.97
N LEU A 153 -5.46 23.88 -1.29
CA LEU A 153 -6.72 24.62 -1.35
C LEU A 153 -6.79 25.46 -2.63
N PRO A 154 -7.96 25.54 -3.30
CA PRO A 154 -8.12 26.34 -4.52
C PRO A 154 -8.18 27.85 -4.26
N PHE A 155 -8.18 28.29 -3.00
CA PHE A 155 -8.15 29.69 -2.57
C PHE A 155 -7.24 29.86 -1.34
N ASP A 156 -6.81 31.10 -1.07
CA ASP A 156 -6.08 31.46 0.15
C ASP A 156 -7.06 31.78 1.28
N VAL A 157 -7.00 31.02 2.36
CA VAL A 157 -7.87 31.17 3.54
C VAL A 157 -7.60 32.48 4.28
N LYS A 158 -6.37 33.01 4.25
CA LYS A 158 -5.95 34.15 5.09
C LYS A 158 -6.61 35.49 4.76
N ASN A 159 -7.25 35.58 3.59
CA ASN A 159 -7.77 36.84 3.05
C ASN A 159 -9.30 36.86 2.85
N SER A 160 -9.99 35.76 3.16
CA SER A 160 -11.46 35.74 3.17
C SER A 160 -11.98 36.07 4.57
N PRO A 161 -12.90 37.04 4.74
CA PRO A 161 -13.63 37.15 5.99
C PRO A 161 -14.59 35.96 6.10
N GLU A 162 -14.22 34.94 6.88
CA GLU A 162 -15.16 33.89 7.26
C GLU A 162 -16.31 34.51 8.06
N PRO A 163 -17.58 34.18 7.77
CA PRO A 163 -18.70 34.67 8.55
C PRO A 163 -18.63 34.07 9.94
N VAL A 164 -18.28 34.89 10.94
CA VAL A 164 -18.25 34.49 12.35
C VAL A 164 -19.69 34.26 12.81
N VAL A 165 -20.12 33.00 12.83
CA VAL A 165 -21.41 32.58 13.37
C VAL A 165 -21.28 32.54 14.90
N GLU A 166 -21.99 33.42 15.59
CA GLU A 166 -22.13 33.32 17.05
C GLU A 166 -22.95 32.07 17.39
N LEU A 167 -22.33 31.16 18.14
CA LEU A 167 -22.95 29.91 18.57
C LEU A 167 -23.86 30.18 19.77
N THR A 168 -25.17 30.19 19.54
CA THR A 168 -26.16 30.27 20.62
C THR A 168 -26.39 28.89 21.25
N THR A 169 -26.99 28.86 22.44
CA THR A 169 -27.43 27.60 23.09
C THR A 169 -28.49 26.83 22.29
N GLU A 170 -29.10 27.47 21.29
CA GLU A 170 -30.09 26.87 20.38
C GLU A 170 -29.46 26.40 19.06
N THR A 171 -28.17 26.65 18.83
CA THR A 171 -27.46 26.25 17.60
C THR A 171 -26.97 24.80 17.71
N PRO A 172 -27.56 23.82 16.99
CA PRO A 172 -27.11 22.43 17.07
C PRO A 172 -25.78 22.25 16.32
N LEU A 173 -24.68 22.30 17.09
CA LEU A 173 -23.33 21.98 16.59
C LEU A 173 -23.21 20.56 16.02
N PHE A 174 -24.04 19.64 16.52
CA PHE A 174 -24.03 18.21 16.17
C PHE A 174 -25.45 17.69 15.97
N GLY A 175 -25.59 16.68 15.10
CA GLY A 175 -26.90 16.25 14.60
C GLY A 175 -27.38 17.12 13.43
N THR A 176 -28.68 17.15 13.20
CA THR A 176 -29.28 17.65 11.95
C THR A 176 -29.46 19.17 11.95
N ASN A 177 -28.45 19.91 11.50
CA ASN A 177 -28.56 21.35 11.21
C ASN A 177 -29.23 21.62 9.84
N GLU A 178 -29.50 22.89 9.52
CA GLU A 178 -30.22 23.30 8.29
C GLU A 178 -29.50 22.85 7.01
N ASN A 179 -28.17 22.96 6.94
CA ASN A 179 -27.38 22.48 5.80
C ASN A 179 -27.54 20.96 5.61
N ILE A 180 -27.53 20.18 6.69
CA ILE A 180 -27.73 18.72 6.63
C ILE A 180 -29.17 18.40 6.17
N ASN A 181 -30.17 19.14 6.64
CA ASN A 181 -31.56 18.99 6.18
C ASN A 181 -31.70 19.29 4.67
N ASP A 182 -31.11 20.38 4.16
CA ASP A 182 -31.13 20.71 2.73
C ASP A 182 -30.39 19.66 1.89
N ILE A 183 -29.23 19.17 2.36
CA ILE A 183 -28.50 18.07 1.71
C ILE A 183 -29.34 16.80 1.65
N LEU A 184 -29.98 16.39 2.76
CA LEU A 184 -30.85 15.21 2.83
C LEU A 184 -32.08 15.36 1.91
N MET A 185 -32.71 16.54 1.89
CA MET A 185 -33.83 16.85 1.00
C MET A 185 -33.43 16.73 -0.48
N ARG A 186 -32.26 17.26 -0.86
CA ARG A 186 -31.71 17.13 -2.22
C ARG A 186 -31.40 15.68 -2.60
N PHE A 187 -30.84 14.89 -1.67
CA PHE A 187 -30.64 13.46 -1.88
C PHE A 187 -31.97 12.75 -2.16
N GLN A 188 -33.00 13.00 -1.34
CA GLN A 188 -34.31 12.39 -1.50
C GLN A 188 -34.98 12.79 -2.83
N GLN A 189 -35.02 14.09 -3.15
CA GLN A 189 -35.54 14.58 -4.45
C GLN A 189 -34.79 13.94 -5.65
N THR A 190 -33.48 13.75 -5.54
CA THR A 190 -32.68 13.09 -6.58
C THR A 190 -33.05 11.62 -6.75
N ILE A 191 -33.30 10.91 -5.66
CA ILE A 191 -33.73 9.50 -5.67
C ILE A 191 -35.16 9.39 -6.23
N ASP A 192 -36.07 10.28 -5.82
CA ASP A 192 -37.47 10.29 -6.28
C ASP A 192 -37.59 10.60 -7.79
N GLU A 193 -36.76 11.50 -8.33
CA GLU A 193 -36.70 11.80 -9.77
C GLU A 193 -36.09 10.65 -10.60
N LEU A 194 -35.03 10.01 -10.09
CA LEU A 194 -34.39 8.85 -10.71
C LEU A 194 -35.34 7.64 -10.76
N LEU A 195 -36.05 7.38 -9.67
CA LEU A 195 -37.06 6.32 -9.59
C LEU A 195 -38.31 6.67 -10.39
N GLY A 196 -38.70 7.96 -10.45
CA GLY A 196 -39.84 8.44 -11.24
C GLY A 196 -41.12 7.68 -10.91
N PHE A 197 -41.52 7.67 -9.64
CA PHE A 197 -42.65 6.89 -9.14
C PHE A 197 -43.98 7.30 -9.81
N GLU A 198 -44.61 6.34 -10.50
CA GLU A 198 -45.93 6.51 -11.12
C GLU A 198 -46.90 5.44 -10.58
N LYS A 199 -48.09 5.88 -10.16
CA LYS A 199 -49.13 4.98 -9.61
C LYS A 199 -50.20 4.69 -10.66
N ILE A 200 -49.98 3.64 -11.46
CA ILE A 200 -50.86 3.24 -12.57
C ILE A 200 -51.82 2.16 -12.07
N ASN A 201 -53.13 2.35 -12.24
CA ASN A 201 -54.19 1.42 -11.84
C ASN A 201 -54.14 0.95 -10.36
N GLY A 202 -53.48 1.72 -9.49
CA GLY A 202 -53.29 1.39 -8.07
C GLY A 202 -51.96 0.73 -7.74
N GLU A 203 -51.25 0.18 -8.74
CA GLU A 203 -49.94 -0.44 -8.60
C GLU A 203 -48.82 0.61 -8.67
N LEU A 204 -47.71 0.40 -7.95
CA LEU A 204 -46.58 1.32 -7.91
C LEU A 204 -45.53 0.92 -8.95
N THR A 205 -45.40 1.74 -9.99
CA THR A 205 -44.37 1.60 -11.03
C THR A 205 -43.23 2.59 -10.79
N TYR A 206 -42.01 2.20 -11.16
CA TYR A 206 -40.81 3.01 -11.04
C TYR A 206 -39.76 2.53 -12.05
N LYS A 207 -38.91 3.46 -12.49
CA LYS A 207 -37.77 3.23 -13.37
C LYS A 207 -36.74 2.35 -12.68
N LYS A 208 -36.12 1.45 -13.45
CA LYS A 208 -35.05 0.54 -13.00
C LYS A 208 -33.80 0.61 -13.89
N ASP A 209 -33.83 1.51 -14.88
CA ASP A 209 -32.78 1.69 -15.87
C ASP A 209 -31.86 2.84 -15.44
N PHE A 210 -31.07 2.57 -14.39
CA PHE A 210 -30.00 3.43 -13.88
C PHE A 210 -28.96 2.56 -13.17
N ASP A 211 -27.72 3.06 -13.14
CA ASP A 211 -26.59 2.41 -12.46
C ASP A 211 -25.94 3.33 -11.41
N ALA A 212 -24.86 2.86 -10.79
CA ALA A 212 -24.14 3.60 -9.76
C ALA A 212 -23.52 4.92 -10.26
N ASP A 213 -23.07 4.98 -11.52
CA ASP A 213 -22.53 6.21 -12.09
C ASP A 213 -23.63 7.19 -12.49
N THR A 214 -24.79 6.70 -12.94
CA THR A 214 -26.01 7.51 -13.17
C THR A 214 -26.48 8.19 -11.88
N ILE A 215 -26.60 7.41 -10.78
CA ILE A 215 -26.96 7.91 -9.45
C ILE A 215 -25.95 8.99 -8.99
N LYS A 216 -24.65 8.68 -9.10
CA LYS A 216 -23.54 9.57 -8.71
C LYS A 216 -23.53 10.88 -9.52
N CYS A 217 -23.76 10.82 -10.83
CA CYS A 217 -23.84 12.03 -11.67
C CYS A 217 -25.05 12.90 -11.30
N ALA A 218 -26.21 12.29 -11.05
CA ALA A 218 -27.40 13.02 -10.62
C ALA A 218 -27.18 13.74 -9.28
N ILE A 219 -26.59 13.06 -8.28
CA ILE A 219 -26.24 13.64 -6.98
C ILE A 219 -25.24 14.81 -7.13
N LEU A 220 -24.16 14.59 -7.89
CA LEU A 220 -23.12 15.61 -8.13
C LEU A 220 -23.60 16.81 -8.96
N SER A 221 -24.75 16.71 -9.62
CA SER A 221 -25.37 17.84 -10.35
C SER A 221 -26.19 18.78 -9.44
N LYS A 222 -26.59 18.33 -8.25
CA LYS A 222 -27.51 19.03 -7.33
C LYS A 222 -26.89 19.41 -5.98
N LEU A 223 -25.86 18.68 -5.56
CA LEU A 223 -24.99 19.02 -4.45
C LEU A 223 -23.71 19.67 -4.98
N ASN A 224 -23.26 20.74 -4.35
CA ASN A 224 -21.88 21.21 -4.55
C ASN A 224 -20.93 20.19 -3.87
N PRO A 225 -20.05 19.49 -4.61
CA PRO A 225 -19.09 18.55 -4.01
C PRO A 225 -17.99 19.23 -3.19
N GLY A 226 -17.96 20.56 -3.13
CA GLY A 226 -16.95 21.33 -2.42
C GLY A 226 -15.62 21.31 -3.16
N CYS A 227 -14.55 20.89 -2.47
CA CYS A 227 -13.23 20.82 -3.08
C CYS A 227 -13.07 19.56 -3.97
N LEU A 228 -13.34 19.71 -5.27
CA LEU A 228 -12.87 18.81 -6.34
C LEU A 228 -11.34 18.94 -6.56
N GLY A 229 -10.58 18.88 -5.47
CA GLY A 229 -9.12 18.98 -5.48
C GLY A 229 -8.44 17.69 -5.96
N PRO A 230 -7.12 17.74 -6.23
CA PRO A 230 -6.33 16.53 -6.40
C PRO A 230 -6.34 15.69 -5.10
N SER A 231 -6.08 14.39 -5.23
CA SER A 231 -5.96 13.50 -4.07
C SER A 231 -4.90 14.02 -3.08
N PRO A 232 -5.15 13.90 -1.75
CA PRO A 232 -4.23 14.40 -0.73
C PRO A 232 -2.84 13.74 -0.80
N ASP A 233 -1.80 14.54 -0.61
CA ASP A 233 -0.44 14.05 -0.36
C ASP A 233 -0.40 13.42 1.04
N VAL A 234 -0.34 12.09 1.10
CA VAL A 234 -0.29 11.32 2.36
C VAL A 234 1.15 11.09 2.82
N ILE A 235 1.43 11.50 4.05
CA ILE A 235 2.74 11.34 4.70
C ILE A 235 2.53 10.61 6.02
N ILE A 236 3.22 9.47 6.16
CA ILE A 236 3.40 8.80 7.45
C ILE A 236 4.62 9.43 8.11
N LEU A 237 4.47 9.91 9.34
CA LEU A 237 5.54 10.46 10.17
C LEU A 237 6.08 9.38 11.13
N GLU A 238 7.11 9.71 11.90
CA GLU A 238 7.57 8.85 12.99
C GLU A 238 6.42 8.54 13.96
N PRO A 239 6.33 7.31 14.49
CA PRO A 239 5.22 6.85 15.33
C PRO A 239 5.11 7.60 16.65
N GLY A 240 3.92 7.60 17.24
CA GLY A 240 3.70 8.13 18.59
C GLY A 240 4.03 7.12 19.70
N ALA A 241 3.96 7.60 20.95
CA ALA A 241 3.78 6.72 22.10
C ALA A 241 2.35 6.13 22.12
N ASN A 242 2.14 5.03 22.85
CA ASN A 242 0.85 4.33 22.87
C ASN A 242 -0.29 5.18 23.47
N LEU A 243 -1.44 5.25 22.79
CA LEU A 243 -2.59 6.12 23.10
C LEU A 243 -3.46 5.61 24.27
N ASN A 244 -2.84 5.07 25.32
CA ASN A 244 -3.56 4.48 26.45
C ASN A 244 -4.06 5.53 27.49
N SER A 245 -3.75 6.82 27.32
CA SER A 245 -4.29 7.91 28.14
C SER A 245 -4.28 9.25 27.40
N ASP A 246 -5.05 10.21 27.92
CA ASP A 246 -5.19 11.56 27.36
C ASP A 246 -3.86 12.32 27.35
N GLU A 247 -2.96 12.08 28.31
CA GLU A 247 -1.62 12.68 28.35
C GLU A 247 -0.75 12.21 27.18
N GLU A 248 -0.82 10.92 26.81
CA GLU A 248 -0.08 10.38 25.66
C GLU A 248 -0.75 10.79 24.34
N ILE A 249 -2.10 10.85 24.26
CA ILE A 249 -2.79 11.45 23.11
C ILE A 249 -2.35 12.91 22.91
N LEU A 250 -2.29 13.70 23.99
CA LEU A 250 -1.83 15.08 23.98
C LEU A 250 -0.34 15.20 23.64
N ARG A 251 0.51 14.24 24.06
CA ARG A 251 1.94 14.18 23.71
C ARG A 251 2.13 13.89 22.22
N VAL A 252 1.42 12.90 21.68
CA VAL A 252 1.42 12.52 20.26
C VAL A 252 0.84 13.63 19.38
N ALA A 253 -0.15 14.38 19.88
CA ALA A 253 -0.61 15.61 19.25
C ALA A 253 0.49 16.70 19.25
N LYS A 254 1.17 16.93 20.38
CA LYS A 254 2.27 17.91 20.50
C LYS A 254 3.44 17.62 19.55
N MET A 255 3.68 16.37 19.15
CA MET A 255 4.68 16.05 18.11
C MET A 255 4.38 16.75 16.78
N TYR A 256 3.11 16.82 16.36
CA TYR A 256 2.72 17.51 15.11
C TYR A 256 3.07 19.00 15.12
N LYS A 257 3.04 19.64 16.28
CA LYS A 257 3.45 21.04 16.42
C LYS A 257 4.90 21.25 16.01
N GLY A 258 5.79 20.32 16.38
CA GLY A 258 7.20 20.33 15.98
C GLY A 258 7.35 20.05 14.48
N ASP A 259 6.75 18.97 14.00
CA ASP A 259 6.83 18.51 12.60
C ASP A 259 6.31 19.59 11.61
N PHE A 260 5.22 20.27 11.97
CA PHE A 260 4.67 21.38 11.20
C PHE A 260 5.36 22.73 11.45
N SER A 261 6.22 22.83 12.48
CA SER A 261 6.83 24.08 12.95
C SER A 261 5.77 25.17 13.28
N MET A 262 4.72 24.79 14.01
CA MET A 262 3.58 25.66 14.33
C MET A 262 3.77 26.50 15.60
N ASP A 263 3.36 27.75 15.52
CA ASP A 263 3.19 28.65 16.67
C ASP A 263 2.13 28.14 17.66
N ASN A 264 2.23 28.61 18.91
CA ASN A 264 1.35 28.19 20.02
C ASN A 264 -0.15 28.32 19.73
N ILE A 265 -0.56 29.33 18.95
CA ILE A 265 -1.97 29.69 18.79
C ILE A 265 -2.69 28.73 17.83
N LEU A 266 -2.18 28.51 16.62
CA LEU A 266 -2.79 27.60 15.63
C LEU A 266 -2.88 26.15 16.13
N PHE A 267 -1.95 25.75 17.02
CA PHE A 267 -1.92 24.38 17.53
C PHE A 267 -3.18 24.01 18.34
N TRP A 268 -3.72 24.95 19.14
CA TRP A 268 -4.90 24.67 19.96
C TRP A 268 -6.19 24.56 19.14
N THR A 269 -6.33 25.36 18.07
CA THR A 269 -7.46 25.29 17.13
C THR A 269 -7.55 23.92 16.45
N LEU A 270 -6.41 23.35 16.06
CA LEU A 270 -6.34 21.99 15.49
C LEU A 270 -6.63 20.88 16.52
N LEU A 271 -6.36 21.11 17.80
CA LEU A 271 -6.59 20.12 18.85
C LEU A 271 -8.10 19.94 19.14
N GLN A 272 -8.87 21.04 19.12
CA GLN A 272 -10.31 21.01 19.40
C GLN A 272 -11.11 20.15 18.42
N MET A 273 -10.77 20.17 17.13
CA MET A 273 -11.45 19.33 16.12
C MET A 273 -11.30 17.82 16.36
N LYS A 274 -10.35 17.41 17.22
CA LYS A 274 -9.95 16.00 17.36
C LYS A 274 -10.36 15.35 18.67
N LEU A 275 -10.40 16.10 19.78
CA LEU A 275 -11.08 15.62 20.99
C LEU A 275 -12.58 15.38 20.73
N PHE A 276 -13.17 15.99 19.69
CA PHE A 276 -14.58 15.80 19.36
C PHE A 276 -14.93 14.48 18.65
N ILE A 277 -13.95 13.67 18.26
CA ILE A 277 -14.19 12.41 17.52
C ILE A 277 -14.05 11.16 18.44
N ALA A 278 -13.68 11.36 19.71
CA ALA A 278 -13.57 10.30 20.70
C ALA A 278 -14.62 10.50 21.83
N GLY A 279 -15.86 10.07 21.55
CA GLY A 279 -16.98 10.05 22.49
C GLY A 279 -17.98 8.97 22.12
#